data_AF-A0A7G2IMA2-F1
#
_entry.id   AF-A0A7G2IMA2-F1
#
_cell.length_a   1.000
_cell.length_b   1.000
_cell.length_c   1.000
_cell.angle_alpha   90.00
_cell.angle_beta   90.00
_cell.angle_gamma   90.00
#
_symmetry.space_group_name_H-M   'P 1'
#
loop_
_entity.id
_entity.type
_entity.pdbx_description
1 polymer ?
#
loop_
_entity_poly.entity_id
_entity_poly.type
_entity_poly.pdbx_seq_one_letter_code
_entity_poly.pdbx_strand_id
1 'polypeptide(L)'
;MKIRASIEPLSWENTFFGVHSAIVRFDQHASVLTADALQPWSRVQAKIPAANTQALDALQQLGFSLVEGEVDFVLPVTCAHGDPGAQVAQTTDIPALRHLAGQAFAQSRFRAPWYAADASARFYAQWIEKRGAGDVRSSMPRFSYTNR
;
A
#
# COMPACT_ATOMS: atom_id res chain seq x y z
N MET A 1 7.86 15.35 -19.73
CA MET A 1 6.85 14.59 -20.52
C MET A 1 5.48 14.72 -19.83
N LYS A 2 4.35 14.58 -20.52
CA LYS A 2 3.01 14.75 -19.92
C LYS A 2 2.37 13.39 -19.63
N ILE A 3 2.11 13.09 -18.36
CA ILE A 3 1.30 11.94 -17.93
C ILE A 3 -0.12 12.41 -17.61
N ARG A 4 -1.10 11.56 -17.88
CA ARG A 4 -2.53 11.84 -17.63
C ARG A 4 -3.02 10.89 -16.55
N ALA A 5 -3.66 11.45 -15.53
CA ALA A 5 -4.10 10.70 -14.37
C ALA A 5 -5.18 11.45 -13.57
N SER A 6 -6.03 10.69 -12.90
CA SER A 6 -6.89 11.22 -11.84
C SER A 6 -6.18 11.12 -10.49
N ILE A 7 -6.59 11.97 -9.55
CA ILE A 7 -6.12 11.94 -8.17
C ILE A 7 -7.33 11.57 -7.30
N GLU A 8 -7.24 10.43 -6.63
CA GLU A 8 -8.34 9.88 -5.82
C GLU A 8 -7.96 9.89 -4.33
N PRO A 9 -8.82 10.38 -3.43
CA PRO A 9 -8.53 10.37 -2.00
C PRO A 9 -8.43 8.94 -1.46
N LEU A 10 -7.42 8.68 -0.64
CA LEU A 10 -7.27 7.41 0.07
C LEU A 10 -8.07 7.43 1.38
N SER A 11 -9.41 7.49 1.28
CA SER A 11 -10.29 7.74 2.43
C SER A 11 -10.02 6.83 3.65
N TRP A 12 -9.76 5.54 3.40
CA TRP A 12 -9.42 4.59 4.47
C TRP A 12 -8.06 4.91 5.11
N GLU A 13 -7.01 5.11 4.31
CA GLU A 13 -5.67 5.44 4.84
C GLU A 13 -5.68 6.79 5.57
N ASN A 14 -6.44 7.76 5.04
CA ASN A 14 -6.61 9.08 5.64
C ASN A 14 -7.22 8.99 7.02
N THR A 15 -8.25 8.15 7.17
CA THR A 15 -8.90 7.91 8.47
C THR A 15 -7.99 7.14 9.41
N PHE A 16 -7.30 6.12 8.91
CA PHE A 16 -6.48 5.22 9.73
C PHE A 16 -5.19 5.88 10.25
N PHE A 17 -4.50 6.61 9.38
CA PHE A 17 -3.23 7.26 9.70
C PHE A 17 -3.39 8.73 10.11
N GLY A 18 -4.58 9.33 9.96
CA GLY A 18 -4.80 10.74 10.25
C GLY A 18 -4.07 11.67 9.27
N VAL A 19 -3.99 11.29 7.99
CA VAL A 19 -3.26 12.03 6.94
C VAL A 19 -4.21 12.50 5.84
N HIS A 20 -3.80 13.49 5.04
CA HIS A 20 -4.55 13.94 3.87
C HIS A 20 -3.88 13.46 2.58
N SER A 21 -4.07 12.17 2.28
CA SER A 21 -3.43 11.47 1.18
C SER A 21 -4.36 11.10 0.02
N ALA A 22 -3.77 11.01 -1.16
CA ALA A 22 -4.44 10.56 -2.38
C ALA A 22 -3.55 9.65 -3.21
N ILE A 23 -4.14 8.97 -4.20
CA ILE A 23 -3.45 8.10 -5.15
C ILE A 23 -3.69 8.58 -6.59
N VAL A 24 -2.63 8.56 -7.38
CA VAL A 24 -2.61 8.81 -8.82
C VAL A 24 -3.08 7.55 -9.53
N ARG A 25 -4.16 7.66 -10.30
CA ARG A 25 -4.62 6.61 -11.22
C ARG A 25 -4.35 7.05 -12.65
N PHE A 26 -3.42 6.36 -13.29
CA PHE A 26 -3.08 6.62 -14.68
C PHE A 26 -4.23 6.25 -15.60
N ASP A 27 -4.68 7.22 -16.38
CA ASP A 27 -5.74 7.07 -17.37
C ASP A 27 -5.49 8.07 -18.50
N GLN A 28 -5.44 7.57 -19.73
CA GLN A 28 -5.27 8.38 -20.93
C GLN A 28 -6.38 9.41 -21.14
N HIS A 29 -7.57 9.17 -20.60
CA HIS A 29 -8.72 10.07 -20.68
C HIS A 29 -8.78 11.11 -19.55
N ALA A 30 -7.96 10.95 -18.51
CA ALA A 30 -7.92 11.89 -17.40
C ALA A 30 -7.23 13.22 -17.77
N SER A 31 -7.26 14.17 -16.84
CA SER A 31 -6.51 15.43 -16.96
C SER A 31 -5.01 15.19 -16.93
N VAL A 32 -4.24 16.13 -17.48
CA VAL A 32 -2.77 16.12 -17.35
C VAL A 32 -2.43 16.30 -15.88
N LEU A 33 -1.55 15.44 -15.35
CA LEU A 33 -1.07 15.55 -13.98
C LEU A 33 -0.11 16.75 -13.90
N THR A 34 -0.40 17.69 -13.02
CA THR A 34 0.39 18.90 -12.80
C THR A 34 0.83 18.99 -11.35
N ALA A 35 1.90 19.74 -11.08
CA ALA A 35 2.35 20.01 -9.72
C ALA A 35 1.25 20.68 -8.88
N ASP A 36 0.49 21.61 -9.47
CA ASP A 36 -0.61 22.31 -8.80
C ASP A 36 -1.73 21.36 -8.33
N ALA A 37 -2.01 20.29 -9.09
CA ALA A 37 -3.00 19.30 -8.69
C ALA A 37 -2.53 18.44 -7.49
N LEU A 38 -1.22 18.37 -7.25
CA LEU A 38 -0.61 17.61 -6.15
C LEU A 38 -0.48 18.44 -4.87
N GLN A 39 -0.34 19.78 -4.98
CA GLN A 39 -0.14 20.70 -3.84
C GLN A 39 -1.15 20.58 -2.69
N PRO A 40 -2.46 20.35 -2.92
CA PRO A 40 -3.43 20.29 -1.82
C PRO A 40 -3.24 19.09 -0.89
N TRP A 41 -2.51 18.06 -1.32
CA TRP A 41 -2.39 16.80 -0.60
C TRP A 41 -1.13 16.78 0.24
N SER A 42 -1.24 16.35 1.50
CA SER A 42 -0.08 16.15 2.36
C SER A 42 0.80 15.00 1.87
N ARG A 43 0.23 14.11 1.04
CA ARG A 43 0.90 12.95 0.47
C ARG A 43 0.18 12.50 -0.78
N VAL A 44 0.93 12.26 -1.86
CA VAL A 44 0.36 11.65 -3.06
C VAL A 44 1.10 10.37 -3.38
N GLN A 45 0.33 9.34 -3.63
CA GLN A 45 0.74 7.98 -3.92
C GLN A 45 0.63 7.67 -5.42
N ALA A 46 1.49 6.87 -6.04
CA ALA A 46 1.32 6.40 -7.43
C ALA A 46 1.83 4.98 -7.60
N LYS A 47 1.11 4.04 -8.23
CA LYS A 47 1.66 2.72 -8.64
C LYS A 47 1.96 2.73 -10.12
N ILE A 48 3.15 2.31 -10.52
CA ILE A 48 3.49 2.10 -11.93
C ILE A 48 4.09 0.71 -12.14
N PRO A 49 3.85 0.07 -13.31
CA PRO A 49 4.61 -1.10 -13.72
C PRO A 49 6.10 -0.77 -13.79
N ALA A 50 6.97 -1.66 -13.29
CA ALA A 50 8.42 -1.44 -13.28
C ALA A 50 9.01 -1.24 -14.68
N ALA A 51 8.38 -1.81 -15.72
CA ALA A 51 8.77 -1.64 -17.11
C ALA A 51 8.42 -0.25 -17.68
N ASN A 52 7.57 0.54 -17.02
CA ASN A 52 7.14 1.85 -17.50
C ASN A 52 8.08 2.96 -17.01
N THR A 53 9.29 2.99 -17.57
CA THR A 53 10.32 4.00 -17.25
C THR A 53 9.88 5.41 -17.64
N GLN A 54 9.07 5.56 -18.67
CA GLN A 54 8.55 6.86 -19.08
C GLN A 54 7.66 7.50 -18.00
N ALA A 55 6.79 6.71 -17.36
CA ALA A 55 5.97 7.17 -16.25
C ALA A 55 6.83 7.45 -15.00
N LEU A 56 7.87 6.64 -14.76
CA LEU A 56 8.83 6.88 -13.68
C LEU A 56 9.51 8.24 -13.84
N ASP A 57 10.07 8.54 -15.00
CA ASP A 57 10.76 9.81 -15.27
C ASP A 57 9.80 11.01 -15.10
N ALA A 58 8.57 10.88 -15.58
CA ALA A 58 7.55 11.92 -15.44
C ALA A 58 7.13 12.15 -13.98
N LEU A 59 6.99 11.08 -13.19
CA LEU A 59 6.71 11.19 -11.75
C LEU A 59 7.88 11.82 -10.99
N GLN A 60 9.12 11.44 -11.31
CA GLN A 60 10.32 12.04 -10.71
C GLN A 60 10.44 13.54 -11.02
N GLN A 61 10.08 13.95 -12.24
CA GLN A 61 9.98 15.38 -12.62
C GLN A 61 8.93 16.14 -11.80
N LEU A 62 7.91 15.45 -11.27
CA LEU A 62 6.89 15.99 -10.37
C LEU A 62 7.25 15.86 -8.88
N GLY A 63 8.47 15.41 -8.56
CA GLY A 63 8.98 15.30 -7.19
C GLY A 63 8.73 13.96 -6.49
N PHE A 64 8.12 12.98 -7.16
CA PHE A 64 7.92 11.66 -6.55
C PHE A 64 9.24 10.94 -6.29
N SER A 65 9.27 10.21 -5.17
CA SER A 65 10.41 9.40 -4.77
C SER A 65 10.01 7.93 -4.65
N LEU A 66 10.97 7.04 -4.94
CA LEU A 66 10.78 5.60 -4.79
C LEU A 66 10.65 5.25 -3.29
N VAL A 67 9.61 4.48 -2.95
CA VAL A 67 9.39 3.94 -1.60
C VAL A 67 9.87 2.51 -1.52
N GLU A 68 9.38 1.67 -2.42
CA GLU A 68 9.69 0.25 -2.56
C GLU A 68 9.30 -0.24 -3.97
N GLY A 69 9.84 -1.39 -4.36
CA GLY A 69 9.39 -2.16 -5.52
C GLY A 69 8.64 -3.40 -5.07
N GLU A 70 7.78 -3.94 -5.94
CA GLU A 70 6.93 -5.09 -5.66
C GLU A 70 7.02 -6.08 -6.81
N VAL A 71 6.92 -7.37 -6.48
CA VAL A 71 6.80 -8.45 -7.45
C VAL A 71 5.58 -9.29 -7.09
N ASP A 72 4.63 -9.36 -8.02
CA ASP A 72 3.45 -10.21 -7.91
C ASP A 72 3.73 -11.57 -8.54
N PHE A 73 3.55 -12.64 -7.77
CA PHE A 73 3.71 -14.03 -8.22
C PHE A 73 2.36 -14.72 -8.34
N VAL A 74 2.22 -15.58 -9.35
CA VAL A 74 1.07 -16.48 -9.50
C VAL A 74 1.61 -17.91 -9.50
N LEU A 75 1.13 -18.72 -8.55
CA LEU A 75 1.47 -20.13 -8.45
C LEU A 75 0.22 -20.98 -8.74
N PRO A 76 0.32 -22.03 -9.56
CA PRO A 76 -0.78 -22.96 -9.76
C PRO A 76 -1.06 -23.73 -8.46
N VAL A 77 -2.33 -23.83 -8.08
CA VAL A 77 -2.73 -24.63 -6.92
C VAL A 77 -2.80 -26.10 -7.37
N THR A 78 -1.77 -26.86 -7.01
CA THR A 78 -1.74 -28.32 -7.19
C THR A 78 -2.19 -29.02 -5.92
N CYS A 79 -2.63 -30.28 -6.02
CA CYS A 79 -2.88 -31.11 -4.85
C CYS A 79 -1.62 -31.20 -3.98
N ALA A 80 -1.63 -30.51 -2.84
CA ALA A 80 -0.55 -30.56 -1.87
C ALA A 80 -0.48 -31.98 -1.31
N HIS A 81 0.69 -32.61 -1.41
CA HIS A 81 0.97 -33.86 -0.70
C HIS A 81 1.39 -33.52 0.73
N GLY A 82 0.47 -33.66 1.68
CA GLY A 82 0.73 -33.51 3.11
C GLY A 82 -0.17 -32.48 3.79
N ASP A 83 -0.69 -32.84 4.96
CA ASP A 83 -1.28 -31.89 5.89
C ASP A 83 -0.16 -31.06 6.53
N PRO A 84 -0.13 -29.73 6.34
CA PRO A 84 0.90 -28.88 6.94
C PRO A 84 0.79 -28.76 8.47
N GLY A 85 -0.25 -29.33 9.10
CA GLY A 85 -0.49 -29.21 10.54
C GLY A 85 -0.90 -27.80 10.97
N ALA A 86 -1.26 -26.94 10.03
CA ALA A 86 -1.69 -25.58 10.28
C ALA A 86 -3.11 -25.57 10.86
N GLN A 87 -3.32 -24.83 11.94
CA GLN A 87 -4.63 -24.68 12.58
C GLN A 87 -5.25 -23.31 12.25
N VAL A 88 -6.58 -23.26 12.27
CA VAL A 88 -7.31 -21.99 12.14
C VAL A 88 -7.08 -21.17 13.41
N ALA A 89 -6.53 -19.96 13.25
CA ALA A 89 -6.30 -19.04 14.35
C ALA A 89 -7.62 -18.71 15.08
N GLN A 90 -7.55 -18.68 16.40
CA GLN A 90 -8.66 -18.35 17.28
C GLN A 90 -8.56 -16.90 17.76
N THR A 91 -9.66 -16.36 18.31
CA THR A 91 -9.69 -15.00 18.88
C THR A 91 -8.62 -14.80 19.97
N THR A 92 -8.28 -15.86 20.71
CA THR A 92 -7.21 -15.86 21.73
C THR A 92 -5.82 -15.64 21.16
N ASP A 93 -5.61 -15.94 19.88
CA ASP A 93 -4.32 -15.80 19.21
C ASP A 93 -4.09 -14.37 18.69
N ILE A 94 -5.15 -13.55 18.61
CA ILE A 94 -5.11 -12.20 18.05
C ILE A 94 -4.04 -11.32 18.71
N PRO A 95 -3.89 -11.25 20.06
CA PRO A 95 -2.85 -10.43 20.67
C PRO A 95 -1.43 -10.84 20.23
N ALA A 96 -1.15 -12.14 20.17
CA ALA A 96 0.15 -12.66 19.75
C ALA A 96 0.39 -12.40 18.25
N LEU A 97 -0.61 -12.64 17.40
CA LEU A 97 -0.55 -12.40 15.96
C LEU A 97 -0.32 -10.92 15.65
N ARG A 98 -1.01 -10.01 16.36
CA ARG A 98 -0.81 -8.56 16.22
C ARG A 98 0.61 -8.14 16.52
N HIS A 99 1.18 -8.66 17.61
CA HIS A 99 2.55 -8.36 18.02
C HIS A 99 3.58 -8.89 17.03
N LEU A 100 3.40 -10.10 16.52
CA LEU A 100 4.28 -10.70 15.51
C LEU A 100 4.19 -9.94 14.18
N ALA A 101 2.98 -9.64 13.70
CA ALA A 101 2.78 -8.90 12.47
C ALA A 101 3.37 -7.47 12.54
N GLY A 102 3.21 -6.79 13.67
CA GLY A 102 3.76 -5.45 13.87
C GLY A 102 5.28 -5.41 13.76
N GLN A 103 5.97 -6.46 14.20
CA GLN A 103 7.43 -6.58 14.09
C GLN A 103 7.87 -7.06 12.70
N ALA A 104 7.25 -8.12 12.18
CA ALA A 104 7.65 -8.74 10.92
C ALA A 104 7.51 -7.79 9.71
N PHE A 105 6.52 -6.89 9.76
CA PHE A 105 6.22 -5.97 8.66
C PHE A 105 6.53 -4.51 9.01
N ALA A 106 7.48 -4.25 9.92
CA ALA A 106 7.82 -2.89 10.34
C ALA A 106 8.42 -2.03 9.21
N GLN A 107 9.06 -2.63 8.20
CA GLN A 107 9.76 -1.94 7.10
C GLN A 107 8.96 -1.90 5.79
N SER A 108 7.63 -1.82 5.86
CA SER A 108 6.77 -1.71 4.67
C SER A 108 6.78 -0.31 4.04
N ARG A 109 6.00 -0.08 2.98
CA ARG A 109 5.71 1.26 2.44
C ARG A 109 5.19 2.29 3.45
N PHE A 110 4.66 1.85 4.58
CA PHE A 110 4.21 2.71 5.69
C PHE A 110 5.32 2.99 6.72
N ARG A 111 6.59 2.80 6.35
CA ARG A 111 7.75 3.10 7.21
C ARG A 111 8.08 4.59 7.25
N ALA A 112 8.90 4.97 8.24
CA ALA A 112 9.59 6.26 8.23
C ALA A 112 10.59 6.36 7.05
N PRO A 113 10.81 7.55 6.46
CA PRO A 113 10.25 8.85 6.85
C PRO A 113 8.88 9.16 6.23
N TRP A 114 8.25 8.20 5.56
CA TRP A 114 6.99 8.42 4.84
C TRP A 114 5.80 8.47 5.79
N TYR A 115 5.72 7.60 6.79
CA TYR A 115 4.70 7.68 7.82
C TYR A 115 5.35 7.76 9.21
N ALA A 116 4.52 7.97 10.24
CA ALA A 116 4.97 7.88 11.63
C ALA A 116 5.64 6.51 11.89
N ALA A 117 6.60 6.48 12.82
CA ALA A 117 7.41 5.28 13.06
C ALA A 117 6.59 4.04 13.47
N ASP A 118 5.44 4.23 14.10
CA ASP A 118 4.50 3.20 14.53
C ASP A 118 3.46 2.82 13.46
N ALA A 119 3.35 3.58 12.37
CA ALA A 119 2.30 3.45 11.37
C ALA A 119 2.30 2.06 10.71
N SER A 120 3.47 1.58 10.28
CA SER A 120 3.60 0.25 9.69
C SER A 120 3.13 -0.84 10.67
N ALA A 121 3.64 -0.83 11.89
CA ALA A 121 3.30 -1.84 12.89
C ALA A 121 1.79 -1.85 13.19
N ARG A 122 1.18 -0.66 13.35
CA ARG A 122 -0.27 -0.51 13.56
C ARG A 122 -1.09 -1.06 12.40
N PHE A 123 -0.68 -0.78 11.16
CA PHE A 123 -1.36 -1.25 9.96
C PHE A 123 -1.41 -2.78 9.91
N TYR A 124 -0.25 -3.44 10.04
CA TYR A 124 -0.18 -4.91 9.95
C TYR A 124 -0.80 -5.62 11.15
N ALA A 125 -0.74 -5.02 12.35
CA ALA A 125 -1.47 -5.52 13.50
C ALA A 125 -2.99 -5.48 13.27
N GLN A 126 -3.55 -4.36 12.78
CA GLN A 126 -4.98 -4.32 12.46
C GLN A 126 -5.35 -5.26 11.31
N TRP A 127 -4.46 -5.45 10.34
CA TRP A 127 -4.72 -6.34 9.21
C TRP A 127 -4.85 -7.80 9.64
N ILE A 128 -3.93 -8.31 10.45
CA ILE A 128 -3.99 -9.70 10.89
C ILE A 128 -5.20 -9.97 11.80
N GLU A 129 -5.60 -8.99 12.61
CA GLU A 129 -6.81 -9.06 13.42
C GLU A 129 -8.08 -9.20 12.57
N LYS A 130 -8.23 -8.37 11.53
CA LYS A 130 -9.38 -8.44 10.61
C LYS A 130 -9.47 -9.78 9.87
N ARG A 131 -8.31 -10.37 9.52
CA ARG A 131 -8.27 -11.70 8.90
C ARG A 131 -8.56 -12.84 9.89
N GLY A 132 -8.04 -12.76 11.11
CA GLY A 132 -8.32 -13.73 12.18
C GLY A 132 -9.80 -13.75 12.59
N ALA A 133 -10.51 -12.63 12.44
CA ALA A 133 -11.94 -12.52 12.72
C ALA A 133 -12.87 -12.97 11.56
N GLY A 134 -12.32 -13.45 10.43
CA GLY A 134 -13.11 -13.93 9.29
C GLY A 134 -13.68 -12.85 8.37
N ASP A 135 -13.31 -11.57 8.54
CA ASP A 135 -13.72 -10.49 7.62
C ASP A 135 -12.76 -10.39 6.43
N VAL A 136 -13.03 -11.17 5.38
CA VAL A 136 -12.19 -11.28 4.18
C VAL A 136 -12.41 -10.11 3.19
N ARG A 137 -13.20 -9.09 3.53
CA ARG A 137 -13.59 -8.03 2.58
C ARG A 137 -12.59 -6.89 2.39
N SER A 138 -11.51 -6.82 3.16
CA SER A 138 -10.49 -5.79 2.95
C SER A 138 -9.37 -6.32 2.06
N SER A 139 -9.53 -6.15 0.76
CA SER A 139 -8.45 -6.27 -0.22
C SER A 139 -7.30 -5.32 0.17
N MET A 140 -6.07 -5.83 0.02
CA MET A 140 -4.83 -5.11 0.30
C MET A 140 -4.82 -3.76 -0.46
N PRO A 141 -4.60 -2.61 0.19
CA PRO A 141 -4.49 -1.35 -0.54
C PRO A 141 -3.25 -1.40 -1.43
N ARG A 142 -3.47 -1.38 -2.74
CA ARG A 142 -2.43 -1.53 -3.78
C ARG A 142 -1.42 -0.38 -3.70
N PHE A 143 -0.16 -0.81 -3.78
CA PHE A 143 1.14 -0.18 -3.51
C PHE A 143 1.45 1.10 -4.30
N SER A 144 2.32 1.97 -3.77
CA SER A 144 2.53 3.30 -4.35
C SER A 144 3.88 3.95 -4.00
N TYR A 145 4.48 4.66 -4.96
CA TYR A 145 5.45 5.75 -4.82
C TYR A 145 4.83 6.90 -4.05
N THR A 146 5.55 7.64 -3.21
CA THR A 146 5.01 8.77 -2.45
C THR A 146 5.77 10.07 -2.77
N ASN A 147 5.06 11.19 -2.86
CA ASN A 147 5.69 12.51 -2.77
C ASN A 147 5.96 12.86 -1.30
N ARG A 148 7.00 13.67 -1.05
CA ARG A 148 7.44 14.10 0.28
C ARG A 148 6.66 15.32 0.75
#